data_AF-A0A2A2Q3V4-F1
#
_entry.id   AF-A0A2A2Q3V4-F1
#
_cell.length_a   1.000
_cell.length_b   1.000
_cell.length_c   1.000
_cell.angle_alpha   90.00
_cell.angle_beta   90.00
_cell.angle_gamma   90.00
#
_symmetry.space_group_name_H-M   'P 1'
#
loop_
_entity.id
_entity.type
_entity.pdbx_description
1 polymer ?
#
loop_
_entity_poly.entity_id
_entity_poly.type
_entity_poly.pdbx_seq_one_letter_code
_entity_poly.pdbx_strand_id
1 'polypeptide(L)' 'MVPSSVGAGQDTGRGRWIPTTSVDEYNATLATWFGVSAGNLSTVLPNLGRFAKPNLGFMG' A
#
# COMPACT_ATOMS: atom_id res chain seq x y z
N MET A 1 -9.65 11.52 29.51
CA MET A 1 -9.83 10.19 28.90
C MET A 1 -10.19 10.41 27.43
N VAL A 2 -9.34 9.88 26.54
CA VAL A 2 -9.02 10.20 25.11
C VAL A 2 -10.18 9.86 24.14
N PRO A 3 -10.45 10.55 22.98
CA PRO A 3 -9.66 10.43 21.72
C PRO A 3 -9.69 11.70 20.81
N SER A 4 -8.92 11.89 19.76
CA SER A 4 -8.04 11.07 18.93
C SER A 4 -7.16 12.06 18.16
N SER A 5 -5.92 11.65 17.90
CA SER A 5 -4.89 12.34 17.12
C SER A 5 -5.34 12.78 15.71
N VAL A 6 -6.08 13.89 15.61
CA VAL A 6 -6.19 14.69 14.38
C VAL A 6 -4.92 15.53 14.33
N GLY A 7 -3.96 15.17 13.49
CA GLY A 7 -2.67 15.88 13.41
C GLY A 7 -1.44 15.01 13.19
N ALA A 8 -1.57 13.69 13.13
CA ALA A 8 -0.45 12.80 12.87
C ALA A 8 -0.29 12.53 11.36
N GLY A 9 0.22 13.50 10.60
CA GLY A 9 0.82 13.33 9.25
C GLY A 9 -0.02 12.71 8.11
N GLN A 10 -1.24 12.24 8.38
CA GLN A 10 -2.07 11.46 7.46
C GLN A 10 -3.41 12.14 7.14
N ASP A 11 -3.61 13.36 7.67
CA ASP A 11 -4.81 14.16 7.46
C ASP A 11 -4.52 15.28 6.47
N THR A 12 -5.27 15.38 5.37
CA THR A 12 -5.16 16.54 4.44
C THR A 12 -5.79 17.83 4.99
N GLY A 13 -5.77 18.04 6.32
CA GLY A 13 -6.36 19.22 6.99
C GLY A 13 -7.88 19.36 6.88
N ARG A 14 -8.58 18.39 6.26
CA ARG A 14 -10.03 18.38 6.05
C ARG A 14 -10.72 17.09 6.54
N GLY A 15 -10.07 16.35 7.44
CA GLY A 15 -10.57 15.07 7.93
C GLY A 15 -10.57 13.94 6.89
N ARG A 16 -9.79 14.12 5.80
CA ARG A 16 -9.57 13.07 4.81
C ARG A 16 -8.32 12.30 5.21
N TRP A 17 -8.56 11.11 5.73
CA TRP A 17 -7.53 10.12 6.03
C TRP A 17 -6.89 9.68 4.71
N ILE A 18 -5.60 9.91 4.56
CA ILE A 18 -4.80 9.33 3.48
C ILE A 18 -4.53 7.88 3.89
N PRO A 19 -5.02 6.89 3.14
CA PRO A 19 -4.68 5.51 3.39
C PRO A 19 -3.15 5.35 3.33
N THR A 20 -2.56 4.71 4.34
CA THR A 20 -1.11 4.45 4.38
C THR A 20 -0.67 3.41 3.36
N THR A 21 -1.62 2.61 2.88
CA THR A 21 -1.38 1.49 1.99
C THR A 21 -1.86 1.86 0.60
N SER A 22 -0.97 1.75 -0.39
CA SER A 22 -1.31 2.01 -1.78
C SER A 22 -1.98 0.82 -2.43
N VAL A 23 -2.79 1.09 -3.46
CA VAL A 23 -3.43 0.06 -4.29
C VAL A 23 -2.38 -0.85 -4.93
N ASP A 24 -1.21 -0.33 -5.29
CA ASP A 24 -0.12 -1.12 -5.87
C ASP A 24 0.45 -2.15 -4.89
N GLU A 25 0.62 -1.81 -3.61
CA GLU A 25 1.11 -2.74 -2.56
C GLU A 25 0.08 -3.86 -2.30
N TYR A 26 -1.20 -3.54 -2.37
CA TYR A 26 -2.29 -4.52 -2.28
C TYR A 26 -2.30 -5.46 -3.49
N ASN A 27 -2.26 -4.89 -4.70
CA ASN A 27 -2.27 -5.64 -5.95
C ASN A 27 -1.04 -6.52 -6.13
N ALA A 28 0.13 -6.08 -5.67
CA ALA A 28 1.35 -6.88 -5.71
C ALA A 28 1.24 -8.15 -4.86
N THR A 29 0.54 -8.06 -3.72
CA THR A 29 0.27 -9.22 -2.87
C THR A 29 -0.67 -10.21 -3.56
N LEU A 30 -1.73 -9.71 -4.20
CA LEU A 30 -2.65 -10.54 -5.01
C LEU A 30 -1.94 -11.19 -6.20
N ALA A 31 -1.15 -10.42 -6.95
CA ALA A 31 -0.44 -10.90 -8.12
C ALA A 31 0.61 -11.95 -7.75
N THR A 32 1.30 -11.79 -6.62
CA THR A 32 2.22 -12.81 -6.09
C THR A 32 1.47 -14.10 -5.75
N TRP A 33 0.29 -14.01 -5.14
CA TRP A 33 -0.56 -15.17 -4.84
C TRP A 33 -1.05 -15.90 -6.10
N PHE A 34 -1.39 -15.16 -7.16
CA PHE A 34 -1.71 -15.72 -8.48
C PHE A 34 -0.51 -16.36 -9.20
N GLY A 35 0.71 -16.27 -8.64
CA GLY A 35 1.91 -16.86 -9.23
C GLY A 35 2.65 -15.93 -10.21
N VAL A 36 2.36 -14.63 -10.22
CA VAL A 36 3.11 -13.65 -11.02
C VAL A 36 4.50 -13.47 -10.41
N SER A 37 5.55 -13.58 -11.23
CA SER A 37 6.92 -13.37 -10.76
C SER A 37 7.17 -11.88 -10.45
N ALA A 38 8.05 -11.62 -9.47
CA ALA A 38 8.38 -10.25 -9.06
C ALA A 38 8.92 -9.37 -10.21
N GLY A 39 9.57 -9.96 -11.22
CA GLY A 39 10.02 -9.23 -12.41
C GLY A 39 8.85 -8.68 -13.23
N ASN A 40 7.76 -9.43 -13.34
CA ASN A 40 6.57 -9.04 -14.09
C ASN A 40 5.69 -8.02 -13.32
N LEU A 41 5.80 -7.96 -11.98
CA LEU A 41 5.07 -6.99 -11.17
C LEU A 41 5.41 -5.54 -11.54
N SER A 42 6.68 -5.27 -11.91
CA SER A 42 7.09 -3.93 -12.34
C SER A 42 6.45 -3.47 -13.66
N THR A 43 6.01 -4.42 -14.50
CA THR A 43 5.32 -4.14 -15.76
C THR A 43 3.85 -3.79 -15.54
N VAL A 44 3.18 -4.48 -14.62
CA VAL A 44 1.75 -4.25 -14.31
C VAL A 44 1.53 -3.19 -13.22
N LEU A 45 2.49 -3.01 -12.33
CA LEU A 45 2.49 -2.07 -11.21
C LEU A 45 3.76 -1.21 -11.28
N PRO A 46 3.83 -0.22 -12.19
CA PRO A 46 5.05 0.55 -12.45
C PRO A 46 5.48 1.41 -11.25
N ASN A 47 4.54 1.79 -10.39
CA ASN A 47 4.83 2.55 -9.18
C ASN A 47 5.24 1.67 -8.00
N LEU A 48 5.24 0.35 -8.13
CA LEU A 48 5.49 -0.58 -7.02
C LEU A 48 6.87 -0.38 -6.39
N GLY A 49 7.87 0.00 -7.20
CA GLY A 49 9.23 0.29 -6.71
C GLY A 49 9.35 1.58 -5.88
N ARG A 50 8.30 2.39 -5.75
CA ARG A 50 8.29 3.60 -4.89
C ARG A 50 8.00 3.28 -3.43
N PHE A 51 7.58 2.05 -3.12
CA PHE A 51 7.19 1.64 -1.78
C PHE A 51 8.30 0.83 -1.11
N ALA A 52 8.54 1.11 0.17
CA ALA A 52 9.52 0.37 0.96
C ALA A 52 9.11 -1.09 1.20
N LYS A 53 7.80 -1.37 1.20
CA LYS A 53 7.24 -2.72 1.34
C LYS A 53 6.26 -3.05 0.20
N PRO A 54 6.77 -3.38 -1.00
CA PRO A 54 5.93 -3.60 -2.17
C PRO A 54 5.00 -4.83 -2.07
N ASN A 55 5.35 -5.85 -1.29
CA ASN A 55 4.46 -6.97 -1.00
C ASN A 55 4.08 -6.96 0.49
N LEU A 56 2.78 -6.83 0.76
CA LEU A 56 2.25 -6.76 2.12
C LEU A 56 2.21 -8.14 2.79
N GLY A 57 2.11 -9.21 2.00
CA GLY A 57 2.18 -10.59 2.47
C GLY A 57 0.90 -11.12 3.12
N PHE A 58 -0.25 -10.47 2.96
CA PHE A 58 -1.52 -10.93 3.58
C PHE A 58 -2.14 -12.18 2.93
N MET A 59 -1.62 -12.60 1.78
CA MET A 59 -1.98 -13.88 1.13
C MET A 59 -0.93 -14.98 1.37
N GLY A 60 0.03 -14.75 2.28
CA GLY A 60 1.05 -15.70 2.73
C GLY A 60 0.93 -16.01 4.21
#